data_AF-A0A416U285-F1
#
_entry.id   AF-A0A416U285-F1
#
_cell.length_a   1.000
_cell.length_b   1.000
_cell.length_c   1.000
_cell.angle_alpha   90.00
_cell.angle_beta   90.00
_cell.angle_gamma   90.00
#
_symmetry.space_group_name_H-M   'P 1'
#
loop_
_entity.id
_entity.type
_entity.pdbx_description
1 polymer ?
#
loop_
_entity_poly.entity_id
_entity_poly.type
_entity_poly.pdbx_seq_one_letter_code
_entity_poly.pdbx_strand_id
1 'polypeptide(L)'
;MKHNQVCYYVERGFNGKLYVSYGMYEYEKTYGGHKVSRLRPPEIRLINGVPFDDFQSETEFKKVPKGWTYSTDLYTVTENLDKKEKINAAMKGRYFTCPSDLQWLFDNGYLVKMENVEPIIEPEFNHDTYRLRKKYPAWTQCYGSHNDRYPDEVFETYEAAEKRMHEIMEENYKRSVKCALLDFYEDLEWVLEKYEAEHGGREIAKIKQNILARPHLEDIMFRYYKGDILIVSKEAHRKNTHIEWEKIA
;
A
#
# COMPACT_ATOMS: atom_id res chain seq x y z
N MET A 1 22.44 -12.56 4.24
CA MET A 1 21.60 -12.97 3.11
C MET A 1 22.41 -13.15 1.82
N LYS A 2 22.11 -14.20 1.04
CA LYS A 2 22.81 -14.54 -0.22
C LYS A 2 22.06 -14.01 -1.43
N HIS A 3 22.77 -13.72 -2.52
CA HIS A 3 22.15 -13.35 -3.81
C HIS A 3 21.28 -14.52 -4.33
N ASN A 4 20.09 -14.21 -4.85
CA ASN A 4 19.04 -15.17 -5.23
C ASN A 4 18.54 -16.06 -4.08
N GLN A 5 18.49 -15.50 -2.87
CA GLN A 5 17.79 -16.11 -1.75
C GLN A 5 16.45 -15.40 -1.51
N VAL A 6 15.39 -16.17 -1.26
CA VAL A 6 14.12 -15.59 -0.78
C VAL A 6 14.34 -14.84 0.54
N CYS A 7 13.70 -13.68 0.64
CA CYS A 7 13.76 -12.80 1.80
C CYS A 7 12.41 -12.15 2.09
N TYR A 8 12.28 -11.62 3.29
CA TYR A 8 11.12 -10.88 3.77
C TYR A 8 11.50 -9.43 4.04
N TYR A 9 10.54 -8.52 3.89
CA TYR A 9 10.70 -7.10 4.20
C TYR A 9 9.36 -6.51 4.61
N VAL A 10 9.40 -5.42 5.38
CA VAL A 10 8.20 -4.69 5.76
C VAL A 10 7.87 -3.68 4.67
N GLU A 11 6.62 -3.65 4.23
CA GLU A 11 6.15 -2.76 3.19
C GLU A 11 4.91 -1.99 3.66
N ARG A 12 4.76 -0.76 3.15
CA ARG A 12 3.56 0.04 3.34
C ARG A 12 2.67 -0.01 2.10
N GLY A 13 1.43 -0.46 2.29
CA GLY A 13 0.42 -0.49 1.24
C GLY A 13 -0.14 0.89 0.92
N PHE A 14 -0.94 0.95 -0.14
CA PHE A 14 -1.59 2.19 -0.60
C PHE A 14 -2.47 2.86 0.46
N ASN A 15 -3.09 2.08 1.34
CA ASN A 15 -3.89 2.59 2.46
C ASN A 15 -3.04 2.95 3.71
N GLY A 16 -1.72 2.99 3.58
CA GLY A 16 -0.80 3.30 4.67
C GLY A 16 -0.58 2.15 5.67
N LYS A 17 -1.25 1.00 5.52
CA LYS A 17 -1.06 -0.16 6.40
C LYS A 17 0.27 -0.85 6.12
N LEU A 18 0.94 -1.27 7.19
CA LEU A 18 2.15 -2.08 7.10
C LEU A 18 1.78 -3.56 6.94
N TYR A 19 2.54 -4.28 6.15
CA TYR A 19 2.46 -5.74 6.02
C TYR A 19 3.86 -6.30 5.73
N VAL A 20 4.04 -7.60 6.04
CA VAL A 20 5.24 -8.33 5.64
C VAL A 20 5.07 -8.81 4.20
N SER A 21 6.04 -8.48 3.37
CA SER A 21 6.15 -8.90 1.98
C SER A 21 7.35 -9.82 1.80
N TYR A 22 7.46 -10.44 0.62
CA TYR A 22 8.57 -11.31 0.27
C TYR A 22 9.06 -11.06 -1.15
N GLY A 23 10.29 -11.47 -1.42
CA GLY A 23 10.89 -11.37 -2.74
C GLY A 23 12.26 -12.02 -2.80
N MET A 24 12.92 -11.86 -3.95
CA MET A 24 14.25 -12.39 -4.19
C MET A 24 15.32 -11.34 -3.88
N TYR A 25 16.22 -11.64 -2.95
CA TYR A 25 17.31 -10.74 -2.61
C TYR A 25 18.36 -10.69 -3.71
N GLU A 26 18.72 -9.49 -4.14
CA GLU A 26 19.73 -9.24 -5.16
C GLU A 26 20.73 -8.19 -4.68
N TYR A 27 22.00 -8.60 -4.56
CA TYR A 27 23.09 -7.66 -4.37
C TYR A 27 23.28 -6.74 -5.59
N GLU A 28 23.26 -5.43 -5.36
CA GLU A 28 23.47 -4.43 -6.40
C GLU A 28 24.95 -4.05 -6.50
N LYS A 29 25.62 -4.64 -7.49
CA LYS A 29 27.08 -4.51 -7.67
C LYS A 29 27.53 -3.06 -7.95
N THR A 30 26.68 -2.23 -8.54
CA THR A 30 27.05 -0.90 -9.02
C THR A 30 27.15 0.13 -7.90
N TYR A 31 26.28 0.06 -6.89
CA TYR A 31 26.18 1.06 -5.82
C TYR A 31 26.42 0.49 -4.42
N GLY A 32 26.80 -0.79 -4.32
CA GLY A 32 27.08 -1.44 -3.02
C GLY A 32 25.82 -1.65 -2.17
N GLY A 33 24.64 -1.57 -2.78
CA GLY A 33 23.35 -1.74 -2.13
C GLY A 33 22.76 -3.12 -2.34
N HIS A 34 21.47 -3.23 -2.03
CA HIS A 34 20.67 -4.39 -2.34
C HIS A 34 19.32 -3.96 -2.88
N LYS A 35 18.73 -4.84 -3.67
CA LYS A 35 17.34 -4.75 -4.09
C LYS A 35 16.63 -6.06 -3.84
N VAL A 36 15.32 -6.00 -3.78
CA VAL A 36 14.44 -7.16 -3.65
C VAL A 36 13.50 -7.19 -4.84
N SER A 37 13.66 -8.20 -5.69
CA SER A 37 12.78 -8.43 -6.82
C SER A 37 11.50 -9.10 -6.33
N ARG A 38 10.35 -8.46 -6.52
CA ARG A 38 9.06 -9.08 -6.18
C ARG A 38 8.86 -10.38 -6.95
N LEU A 39 8.22 -11.34 -6.29
CA LEU A 39 7.87 -12.62 -6.89
C LEU A 39 6.38 -12.67 -7.20
N ARG A 40 6.03 -13.24 -8.35
CA ARG A 40 4.64 -13.49 -8.76
C ARG A 40 4.50 -14.87 -9.39
N PRO A 41 3.29 -15.44 -9.46
CA PRO A 41 3.02 -16.57 -10.34
C PRO A 41 3.40 -16.23 -11.80
N PRO A 42 3.84 -17.22 -12.59
CA PRO A 42 4.04 -17.04 -14.03
C PRO A 42 2.81 -16.49 -14.74
N GLU A 43 3.03 -15.76 -15.83
CA GLU A 43 1.97 -15.26 -16.69
C GLU A 43 1.11 -16.40 -17.26
N ILE A 44 -0.22 -16.27 -17.19
CA ILE A 44 -1.16 -17.31 -17.63
C ILE A 44 -2.09 -16.84 -18.74
N ARG A 45 -2.07 -15.54 -19.09
CA ARG A 45 -2.96 -15.01 -20.13
C ARG A 45 -2.64 -15.60 -21.49
N LEU A 46 -3.69 -15.86 -22.25
CA LEU A 46 -3.66 -16.21 -23.66
C LEU A 46 -4.25 -15.03 -24.44
N ILE A 47 -3.52 -14.54 -25.43
CA ILE A 47 -3.92 -13.48 -26.35
C ILE A 47 -4.31 -14.14 -27.66
N ASN A 48 -5.60 -14.15 -27.99
CA ASN A 48 -6.16 -14.92 -29.11
C ASN A 48 -5.74 -16.40 -29.08
N GLY A 49 -5.69 -17.01 -27.89
CA GLY A 49 -5.25 -18.40 -27.68
C GLY A 49 -3.74 -18.62 -27.64
N VAL A 50 -2.92 -17.60 -27.92
CA VAL A 50 -1.44 -17.69 -27.84
C VAL A 50 -0.96 -17.25 -26.46
N PRO A 51 -0.09 -18.01 -25.77
CA PRO A 51 0.48 -17.57 -24.49
C PRO A 51 1.10 -16.18 -24.58
N PHE A 52 0.86 -15.35 -23.57
CA PHE A 52 1.31 -13.96 -23.56
C PHE A 52 2.83 -13.82 -23.71
N ASP A 53 3.61 -14.73 -23.13
CA ASP A 53 5.07 -14.74 -23.25
C ASP A 53 5.52 -15.03 -24.69
N ASP A 54 4.77 -15.87 -25.41
CA ASP A 54 5.03 -16.25 -26.80
C ASP A 54 4.41 -15.28 -27.82
N PHE A 55 3.61 -14.31 -27.36
CA PHE A 55 2.87 -13.39 -28.22
C PHE A 55 3.81 -12.45 -28.99
N GLN A 56 3.91 -12.66 -30.30
CA GLN A 56 4.68 -11.82 -31.22
C GLN A 56 3.92 -10.54 -31.55
N SER A 57 4.51 -9.40 -31.23
CA SER A 57 3.89 -8.07 -31.42
C SER A 57 4.19 -7.44 -32.78
N GLU A 58 5.28 -7.84 -33.42
CA GLU A 58 5.70 -7.33 -34.73
C GLU A 58 4.98 -8.11 -35.83
N THR A 59 3.66 -7.92 -35.90
CA THR A 59 2.80 -8.53 -36.93
C THR A 59 2.39 -7.49 -37.97
N GLU A 60 1.95 -7.98 -39.13
CA GLU A 60 1.35 -7.15 -40.17
C GLU A 60 0.02 -6.54 -39.70
N PHE A 61 -0.29 -5.36 -40.26
CA PHE A 61 -1.56 -4.68 -40.02
C PHE A 61 -2.72 -5.48 -40.66
N LYS A 62 -3.79 -5.68 -39.89
CA LYS A 62 -5.03 -6.34 -40.28
C LYS A 62 -6.12 -5.30 -40.47
N LYS A 63 -7.08 -5.52 -41.37
CA LYS A 63 -8.23 -4.62 -41.52
C LYS A 63 -9.09 -4.58 -40.26
N VAL A 64 -9.57 -3.40 -39.90
CA VAL A 64 -10.55 -3.26 -38.82
C VAL A 64 -11.89 -3.89 -39.22
N PRO A 65 -12.63 -4.49 -38.27
CA PRO A 65 -13.97 -5.01 -38.55
C PRO A 65 -14.91 -3.93 -39.08
N LYS A 66 -15.84 -4.32 -39.98
CA LYS A 66 -16.85 -3.39 -40.50
C LYS A 66 -17.74 -2.89 -39.37
N GLY A 67 -17.88 -1.57 -39.24
CA GLY A 67 -18.68 -0.94 -38.19
C GLY A 67 -17.99 -0.92 -36.82
N TRP A 68 -16.66 -1.09 -36.77
CA TRP A 68 -15.88 -1.01 -35.55
C TRP A 68 -16.12 0.32 -34.82
N THR A 69 -16.22 0.23 -33.49
CA THR A 69 -16.24 1.37 -32.57
C THR A 69 -15.16 1.15 -31.50
N TYR A 70 -14.85 2.16 -30.71
CA TYR A 70 -13.91 2.02 -29.58
C TYR A 70 -14.30 0.94 -28.55
N SER A 71 -15.57 0.49 -28.57
CA SER A 71 -16.08 -0.58 -27.71
C SER A 71 -16.00 -1.97 -28.33
N THR A 72 -15.51 -2.08 -29.57
CA THR A 72 -15.37 -3.38 -30.25
C THR A 72 -14.07 -4.05 -29.85
N ASP A 73 -14.16 -5.24 -29.25
CA ASP A 73 -13.01 -6.05 -28.90
C ASP A 73 -12.24 -6.50 -30.14
N LEU A 74 -10.97 -6.11 -30.23
CA LEU A 74 -10.08 -6.43 -31.35
C LEU A 74 -9.23 -7.68 -31.12
N TYR A 75 -9.31 -8.25 -29.92
CA TYR A 75 -8.63 -9.45 -29.48
C TYR A 75 -9.33 -10.02 -28.24
N THR A 76 -9.11 -11.30 -27.98
CA THR A 76 -9.62 -11.98 -26.78
C THR A 76 -8.49 -12.21 -25.80
N VAL A 77 -8.77 -11.98 -24.52
CA VAL A 77 -7.90 -12.39 -23.40
C VAL A 77 -8.58 -13.53 -22.67
N THR A 78 -7.95 -14.69 -22.63
CA THR A 78 -8.37 -15.84 -21.82
C THR A 78 -7.24 -16.30 -20.92
N GLU A 79 -7.46 -17.34 -20.11
CA GLU A 79 -6.44 -17.91 -19.23
C GLU A 79 -6.06 -19.33 -19.69
N ASN A 80 -4.78 -19.68 -19.56
CA ASN A 80 -4.32 -21.05 -19.69
C ASN A 80 -4.68 -21.83 -18.41
N LEU A 81 -5.83 -22.52 -18.45
CA LEU A 81 -6.36 -23.25 -17.30
C LEU A 81 -5.43 -24.39 -16.84
N ASP A 82 -4.82 -25.14 -17.76
CA ASP A 82 -3.88 -26.21 -17.41
C ASP A 82 -2.65 -25.67 -16.67
N LYS A 83 -2.10 -24.54 -17.11
CA LYS A 83 -0.97 -23.86 -16.45
C LYS A 83 -1.41 -23.34 -15.07
N LYS A 84 -2.58 -22.73 -14.98
CA LYS A 84 -3.17 -22.22 -13.72
C LYS A 84 -3.38 -23.34 -12.70
N GLU A 85 -3.94 -24.46 -13.11
CA GLU A 85 -4.18 -25.62 -12.23
C GLU A 85 -2.87 -26.22 -11.71
N LYS A 86 -1.84 -26.36 -12.57
CA LYS A 86 -0.51 -26.81 -12.16
C LYS A 86 0.11 -25.88 -11.12
N ILE A 87 0.04 -24.57 -11.34
CA ILE A 87 0.53 -23.57 -10.38
C ILE A 87 -0.24 -23.67 -9.06
N ASN A 88 -1.57 -23.71 -9.09
CA ASN A 88 -2.40 -23.80 -7.89
C ASN A 88 -2.13 -25.09 -7.10
N ALA A 89 -1.95 -26.22 -7.79
CA ALA A 89 -1.60 -27.50 -7.16
C ALA A 89 -0.21 -27.43 -6.52
N ALA A 90 0.76 -26.79 -7.17
CA ALA A 90 2.08 -26.56 -6.60
C ALA A 90 2.04 -25.59 -5.41
N MET A 91 1.15 -24.60 -5.39
CA MET A 91 1.02 -23.68 -4.25
C MET A 91 0.27 -24.31 -3.07
N LYS A 92 -0.56 -25.34 -3.30
CA LYS A 92 -1.36 -25.98 -2.26
C LYS A 92 -0.47 -26.59 -1.17
N GLY A 93 -0.73 -26.21 0.08
CA GLY A 93 0.00 -26.70 1.26
C GLY A 93 1.37 -26.07 1.47
N ARG A 94 1.74 -25.06 0.67
CA ARG A 94 2.93 -24.24 0.85
C ARG A 94 2.55 -22.91 1.48
N TYR A 95 3.35 -22.45 2.42
CA TYR A 95 3.06 -21.25 3.19
C TYR A 95 4.00 -20.12 2.79
N PHE A 96 3.43 -18.94 2.54
CA PHE A 96 4.23 -17.76 2.22
C PHE A 96 5.12 -17.32 3.39
N THR A 97 4.86 -17.79 4.61
CA THR A 97 5.70 -17.54 5.79
C THR A 97 6.91 -18.48 5.86
N CYS A 98 6.96 -19.52 5.03
CA CYS A 98 8.01 -20.52 4.99
C CYS A 98 9.00 -20.22 3.85
N PRO A 99 10.23 -19.73 4.15
CA PRO A 99 11.18 -19.34 3.10
C PRO A 99 11.58 -20.51 2.19
N SER A 100 11.66 -21.74 2.70
CA SER A 100 11.98 -22.91 1.87
C SER A 100 10.87 -23.26 0.89
N ASP A 101 9.60 -23.05 1.26
CA ASP A 101 8.46 -23.27 0.35
C ASP A 101 8.50 -22.27 -0.82
N LEU A 102 8.73 -20.99 -0.49
CA LEU A 102 8.87 -19.93 -1.49
C LEU A 102 10.08 -20.15 -2.40
N GLN A 103 11.22 -20.57 -1.82
CA GLN A 103 12.43 -20.88 -2.60
C GLN A 103 12.17 -22.06 -3.53
N TRP A 104 11.52 -23.12 -3.05
CA TRP A 104 11.14 -24.27 -3.88
C TRP A 104 10.20 -23.86 -5.02
N LEU A 105 9.20 -23.01 -4.75
CA LEU A 105 8.29 -22.52 -5.78
C LEU A 105 9.04 -21.72 -6.85
N PHE A 106 10.00 -20.89 -6.46
CA PHE A 106 10.85 -20.14 -7.38
C PHE A 106 11.75 -21.06 -8.20
N ASP A 107 12.48 -21.97 -7.56
CA ASP A 107 13.42 -22.88 -8.21
C ASP A 107 12.73 -23.83 -9.21
N ASN A 108 11.43 -24.11 -8.99
CA ASN A 108 10.61 -24.95 -9.88
C ASN A 108 9.73 -24.13 -10.85
N GLY A 109 9.90 -22.80 -10.92
CA GLY A 109 9.22 -21.94 -11.90
C GLY A 109 7.73 -21.68 -11.61
N TYR A 110 7.24 -21.99 -10.41
CA TYR A 110 5.90 -21.63 -9.95
C TYR A 110 5.81 -20.22 -9.36
N LEU A 111 6.97 -19.61 -9.07
CA LEU A 111 7.15 -18.19 -8.87
C LEU A 111 8.25 -17.69 -9.80
N VAL A 112 8.08 -16.50 -10.33
CA VAL A 112 9.05 -15.80 -11.18
C VAL A 112 9.27 -14.39 -10.66
N LYS A 113 10.43 -13.81 -10.98
CA LYS A 113 10.67 -12.39 -10.73
C LYS A 113 9.68 -11.59 -11.58
N MET A 114 9.02 -10.64 -10.94
CA MET A 114 8.13 -9.71 -11.61
C MET A 114 8.95 -8.78 -12.50
N GLU A 115 8.54 -8.61 -13.76
CA GLU A 115 9.20 -7.63 -14.63
C GLU A 115 9.01 -6.23 -14.06
N ASN A 116 10.02 -5.36 -14.20
CA ASN A 116 9.94 -4.01 -13.65
C ASN A 116 8.75 -3.21 -14.18
N VAL A 117 8.38 -3.44 -15.42
CA VAL A 117 7.16 -2.89 -16.03
C VAL A 117 6.45 -4.02 -16.74
N GLU A 118 5.27 -4.40 -16.25
CA GLU A 118 4.48 -5.43 -16.93
C GLU A 118 3.94 -4.88 -18.26
N PRO A 119 4.20 -5.57 -19.38
CA PRO A 119 3.65 -5.14 -20.64
C PRO A 119 2.14 -5.43 -20.71
N ILE A 120 1.45 -4.63 -21.52
CA ILE A 120 0.05 -4.82 -21.89
C ILE A 120 -0.07 -5.02 -23.39
N ILE A 121 -1.14 -5.66 -23.83
CA ILE A 121 -1.49 -5.71 -25.26
C ILE A 121 -2.39 -4.52 -25.56
N GLU A 122 -2.04 -3.75 -26.59
CA GLU A 122 -2.91 -2.70 -27.12
C GLU A 122 -2.99 -2.78 -28.65
N PRO A 123 -4.15 -2.43 -29.24
CA PRO A 123 -4.22 -2.19 -30.67
C PRO A 123 -3.47 -0.90 -31.04
N GLU A 124 -2.60 -1.01 -32.05
CA GLU A 124 -1.98 0.11 -32.75
C GLU A 124 -2.67 0.26 -34.10
N PHE A 125 -3.23 1.44 -34.36
CA PHE A 125 -4.00 1.71 -35.57
C PHE A 125 -3.18 2.45 -36.63
N ASN A 126 -3.47 2.13 -37.88
CA ASN A 126 -3.04 2.89 -39.06
C ASN A 126 -4.22 2.95 -40.03
N HIS A 127 -4.90 4.10 -40.08
CA HIS A 127 -6.12 4.31 -40.86
C HIS A 127 -7.19 3.22 -40.58
N ASP A 128 -7.56 2.43 -41.59
CA ASP A 128 -8.55 1.35 -41.51
C ASP A 128 -7.93 -0.01 -41.15
N THR A 129 -6.70 0.00 -40.65
CA THR A 129 -5.99 -1.21 -40.23
C THR A 129 -5.48 -1.09 -38.80
N TYR A 130 -5.26 -2.24 -38.16
CA TYR A 130 -4.72 -2.32 -36.81
C TYR A 130 -3.78 -3.52 -36.68
N ARG A 131 -2.86 -3.45 -35.73
CA ARG A 131 -2.10 -4.62 -35.23
C ARG A 131 -2.11 -4.61 -33.72
N LEU A 132 -1.89 -5.77 -33.11
CA LEU A 132 -1.78 -5.87 -31.66
C LEU A 132 -0.32 -5.75 -31.26
N ARG A 133 -0.03 -4.87 -30.29
CA ARG A 133 1.33 -4.57 -29.85
C ARG A 133 1.44 -4.76 -28.35
N LYS A 134 2.48 -5.49 -27.92
CA LYS A 134 2.94 -5.50 -26.54
C LYS A 134 3.60 -4.14 -26.25
N LYS A 135 2.97 -3.34 -25.40
CA LYS A 135 3.44 -2.01 -24.99
C LYS A 135 3.75 -1.98 -23.52
N TYR A 136 4.74 -1.18 -23.18
CA TYR A 136 5.08 -0.82 -21.80
C TYR A 136 4.48 0.57 -21.55
N PRO A 137 3.42 0.71 -20.74
CA PRO A 137 2.72 1.99 -20.63
C PRO A 137 3.65 3.07 -20.08
N ALA A 138 3.85 4.18 -20.80
CA ALA A 138 4.82 5.20 -20.40
C ALA A 138 4.58 5.74 -18.98
N TRP A 139 3.33 5.84 -18.52
CA TRP A 139 3.01 6.26 -17.16
C TRP A 139 3.57 5.32 -16.08
N THR A 140 3.64 4.01 -16.33
CA THR A 140 4.28 3.07 -15.39
C THR A 140 5.78 3.33 -15.24
N GLN A 141 6.43 3.79 -16.32
CA GLN A 141 7.85 4.18 -16.33
C GLN A 141 8.07 5.55 -15.70
N CYS A 142 7.18 6.53 -15.95
CA CYS A 142 7.36 7.90 -15.48
C CYS A 142 6.99 8.12 -14.00
N TYR A 143 6.10 7.30 -13.43
CA TYR A 143 5.67 7.43 -12.02
C TYR A 143 6.36 6.45 -11.06
N GLY A 144 7.47 5.84 -11.47
CA GLY A 144 8.28 4.98 -10.59
C GLY A 144 7.57 3.70 -10.14
N SER A 145 6.65 3.16 -10.95
CA SER A 145 6.02 1.85 -10.69
C SER A 145 7.02 0.74 -11.00
N HIS A 146 8.04 0.61 -10.16
CA HIS A 146 9.05 -0.44 -10.24
C HIS A 146 8.63 -1.62 -9.37
N ASN A 147 8.72 -2.82 -9.92
CA ASN A 147 8.50 -4.05 -9.17
C ASN A 147 9.75 -4.50 -8.36
N ASP A 148 10.89 -3.86 -8.61
CA ASP A 148 12.04 -3.86 -7.71
C ASP A 148 11.75 -3.00 -6.47
N ARG A 149 12.09 -3.53 -5.29
CA ARG A 149 12.02 -2.82 -4.01
C ARG A 149 13.41 -2.60 -3.44
N TYR A 150 13.58 -1.48 -2.74
CA TYR A 150 14.81 -1.11 -2.05
C TYR A 150 14.48 -0.92 -0.55
N PRO A 151 14.09 -1.99 0.15
CA PRO A 151 13.81 -1.89 1.58
C PRO A 151 15.11 -1.57 2.35
N ASP A 152 15.01 -0.80 3.43
CA ASP A 152 16.16 -0.54 4.30
C ASP A 152 16.57 -1.82 5.07
N GLU A 153 15.59 -2.65 5.41
CA GLU A 153 15.76 -3.86 6.21
C GLU A 153 15.19 -5.09 5.48
N VAL A 154 15.98 -6.16 5.42
CA VAL A 154 15.59 -7.47 4.89
C VAL A 154 15.84 -8.57 5.90
N PHE A 155 14.95 -9.56 5.92
CA PHE A 155 14.91 -10.62 6.93
C PHE A 155 14.91 -11.99 6.27
N GLU A 156 15.59 -12.95 6.89
CA GLU A 156 15.64 -14.33 6.40
C GLU A 156 14.37 -15.11 6.73
N THR A 157 13.62 -14.69 7.77
CA THR A 157 12.39 -15.35 8.20
C THR A 157 11.22 -14.37 8.29
N TYR A 158 10.01 -14.91 8.15
CA TYR A 158 8.79 -14.13 8.24
C TYR A 158 8.60 -13.55 9.64
N GLU A 159 8.89 -14.33 10.68
CA GLU A 159 8.70 -13.95 12.08
C GLU A 159 9.58 -12.76 12.47
N ALA A 160 10.80 -12.68 11.92
CA ALA A 160 11.68 -11.54 12.16
C ALA A 160 11.14 -10.25 11.51
N ALA A 161 10.63 -10.35 10.28
CA ALA A 161 9.99 -9.24 9.59
C ALA A 161 8.67 -8.81 10.28
N GLU A 162 7.88 -9.77 10.74
CA GLU A 162 6.63 -9.52 11.47
C GLU A 162 6.89 -8.83 12.80
N LYS A 163 7.89 -9.29 13.55
CA LYS A 163 8.34 -8.61 14.77
C LYS A 163 8.73 -7.16 14.48
N ARG A 164 9.56 -6.92 13.46
CA ARG A 164 9.97 -5.57 13.08
C ARG A 164 8.77 -4.71 12.66
N MET A 165 7.82 -5.28 11.92
CA MET A 165 6.59 -4.59 11.53
C MET A 165 5.81 -4.11 12.77
N HIS A 166 5.66 -4.96 13.80
CA HIS A 166 5.00 -4.58 15.04
C HIS A 166 5.75 -3.50 15.82
N GLU A 167 7.09 -3.54 15.85
CA GLU A 167 7.91 -2.48 16.43
C GLU A 167 7.66 -1.14 15.72
N ILE A 168 7.66 -1.13 14.38
CA ILE A 168 7.36 0.07 13.59
C ILE A 168 5.92 0.57 13.86
N MET A 169 4.95 -0.34 14.03
CA MET A 169 3.58 0.03 14.40
C MET A 169 3.53 0.70 15.77
N GLU A 170 4.23 0.17 16.76
CA GLU A 170 4.31 0.72 18.11
C GLU A 170 5.01 2.09 18.12
N GLU A 171 6.11 2.24 17.39
CA GLU A 171 6.82 3.51 17.21
C GLU A 171 5.90 4.57 16.56
N ASN A 172 5.18 4.20 15.50
CA ASN A 172 4.22 5.08 14.84
C ASN A 172 3.08 5.48 15.77
N TYR A 173 2.57 4.56 16.58
CA TYR A 173 1.55 4.85 17.58
C TYR A 173 2.06 5.85 18.62
N LYS A 174 3.23 5.61 19.22
CA LYS A 174 3.85 6.54 20.18
C LYS A 174 4.06 7.93 19.59
N ARG A 175 4.51 8.00 18.33
CA ARG A 175 4.68 9.27 17.61
C ARG A 175 3.34 9.97 17.39
N SER A 176 2.31 9.22 17.00
CA SER A 176 0.94 9.74 16.82
C SER A 176 0.38 10.32 18.12
N VAL A 177 0.54 9.61 19.25
CA VAL A 177 0.11 10.09 20.57
C VAL A 177 0.85 11.38 20.93
N LYS A 178 2.18 11.43 20.71
CA LYS A 178 2.97 12.64 20.98
C LYS A 178 2.49 13.84 20.17
N CYS A 179 2.19 13.65 18.88
CA CYS A 179 1.62 14.73 18.05
C CYS A 179 0.24 15.15 18.54
N ALA A 180 -0.65 14.19 18.84
CA ALA A 180 -1.99 14.50 19.32
C ALA A 180 -2.01 15.20 20.70
N LEU A 181 -1.02 14.92 21.56
CA LEU A 181 -0.81 15.65 22.82
C LEU A 181 -0.33 17.08 22.58
N LEU A 182 0.53 17.31 21.58
CA LEU A 182 0.95 18.67 21.22
C LEU A 182 -0.26 19.49 20.76
N ASP A 183 -1.07 18.94 19.84
CA ASP A 183 -2.32 19.57 19.38
C ASP A 183 -3.26 19.86 20.56
N PHE A 184 -3.39 18.92 21.50
CA PHE A 184 -4.20 19.09 22.71
C PHE A 184 -3.74 20.28 23.55
N TYR A 185 -2.43 20.44 23.79
CA TYR A 185 -1.94 21.56 24.60
C TYR A 185 -2.14 22.90 23.89
N GLU A 186 -1.94 22.96 22.57
CA GLU A 186 -2.21 24.18 21.79
C GLU A 186 -3.70 24.56 21.82
N ASP A 187 -4.59 23.59 21.60
CA ASP A 187 -6.04 23.80 21.66
C ASP A 187 -6.50 24.20 23.07
N LEU A 188 -5.92 23.60 24.12
CA LEU A 188 -6.22 23.92 25.52
C LEU A 188 -5.87 25.37 25.85
N GLU A 189 -4.67 25.83 25.52
CA GLU A 189 -4.30 27.23 25.75
C GLU A 189 -5.24 28.16 24.95
N TRP A 190 -5.53 27.82 23.70
CA TRP A 190 -6.44 28.62 22.87
C TRP A 190 -7.84 28.76 23.48
N VAL A 191 -8.47 27.68 23.98
CA VAL A 191 -9.80 27.81 24.62
C VAL A 191 -9.77 28.54 25.95
N LEU A 192 -8.69 28.39 26.73
CA LEU A 192 -8.53 29.11 28.00
C LEU A 192 -8.34 30.61 27.76
N GLU A 193 -7.56 31.01 26.76
CA GLU A 193 -7.41 32.42 26.34
C GLU A 193 -8.75 33.03 25.92
N LYS A 194 -9.58 32.28 25.16
CA LYS A 194 -10.92 32.73 24.77
C LYS A 194 -11.84 32.91 25.98
N TYR A 195 -11.85 31.93 26.89
CA TYR A 195 -12.66 32.01 28.10
C TYR A 195 -12.22 33.15 29.01
N GLU A 196 -10.91 33.33 29.22
CA GLU A 196 -10.35 34.41 30.04
C GLU A 196 -10.72 35.79 29.50
N ALA A 197 -10.68 35.98 28.17
CA ALA A 197 -11.04 37.25 27.54
C ALA A 197 -12.50 37.65 27.81
N GLU A 198 -13.41 36.69 27.96
CA GLU A 198 -14.85 36.94 28.19
C GLU A 198 -15.26 36.93 29.66
N HIS A 199 -14.62 36.10 30.50
CA HIS A 199 -15.03 35.83 31.90
C HIS A 199 -14.00 36.28 32.95
N GLY A 200 -12.80 36.65 32.53
CA GLY A 200 -11.67 36.98 33.40
C GLY A 200 -10.89 35.76 33.91
N GLY A 201 -9.68 36.01 34.44
CA GLY A 201 -8.69 34.95 34.72
C GLY A 201 -8.85 34.18 36.03
N ARG A 202 -9.85 34.46 36.87
CA ARG A 202 -9.93 33.91 38.24
C ARG A 202 -10.03 32.39 38.30
N GLU A 203 -10.67 31.75 37.31
CA GLU A 203 -10.97 30.32 37.32
C GLU A 203 -10.09 29.49 36.37
N ILE A 204 -9.28 30.15 35.52
CA ILE A 204 -8.48 29.51 34.47
C ILE A 204 -7.59 28.39 34.99
N ALA A 205 -6.88 28.62 36.11
CA ALA A 205 -6.00 27.62 36.70
C ALA A 205 -6.77 26.35 37.13
N LYS A 206 -7.97 26.52 37.67
CA LYS A 206 -8.82 25.40 38.11
C LYS A 206 -9.39 24.64 36.91
N ILE A 207 -9.87 25.35 35.88
CA ILE A 207 -10.38 24.75 34.65
C ILE A 207 -9.26 23.93 33.97
N LYS A 208 -8.06 24.51 33.84
CA LYS A 208 -6.88 23.83 33.29
C LYS A 208 -6.54 22.56 34.06
N GLN A 209 -6.48 22.61 35.39
CA GLN A 209 -6.20 21.44 36.22
C GLN A 209 -7.26 20.35 36.07
N ASN A 210 -8.55 20.71 36.00
CA ASN A 210 -9.63 19.74 35.82
C ASN A 210 -9.53 19.02 34.46
N ILE A 211 -9.14 19.72 33.41
CA ILE A 211 -8.95 19.14 32.08
C ILE A 211 -7.72 18.23 32.07
N LEU A 212 -6.59 18.68 32.62
CA LEU A 212 -5.34 17.90 32.67
C LEU A 212 -5.41 16.66 33.58
N ALA A 213 -6.34 16.61 34.52
CA ALA A 213 -6.58 15.44 35.37
C ALA A 213 -7.29 14.29 34.64
N ARG A 214 -7.76 14.51 33.40
CA ARG A 214 -8.47 13.49 32.61
C ARG A 214 -7.51 12.48 32.01
N PRO A 215 -7.92 11.20 31.88
CA PRO A 215 -7.18 10.24 31.07
C PRO A 215 -7.33 10.56 29.58
N HIS A 216 -6.42 10.02 28.76
CA HIS A 216 -6.48 10.10 27.29
C HIS A 216 -6.57 11.54 26.75
N LEU A 217 -5.71 12.43 27.24
CA LEU A 217 -5.66 13.82 26.80
C LEU A 217 -5.49 13.94 25.27
N GLU A 218 -4.76 13.01 24.66
CA GLU A 218 -4.56 12.92 23.21
C GLU A 218 -5.86 12.78 22.40
N ASP A 219 -6.91 12.26 23.03
CA ASP A 219 -8.23 12.02 22.42
C ASP A 219 -9.22 13.16 22.71
N ILE A 220 -8.86 14.19 23.48
CA ILE A 220 -9.77 15.31 23.76
C ILE A 220 -9.77 16.29 22.57
N MET A 221 -10.96 16.67 22.12
CA MET A 221 -11.22 17.83 21.27
C MET A 221 -11.84 18.95 22.08
N PHE A 222 -11.47 20.18 21.77
CA PHE A 222 -12.07 21.37 22.36
C PHE A 222 -12.97 22.11 21.39
N ARG A 223 -13.95 22.82 21.94
CA ARG A 223 -14.74 23.83 21.24
C ARG A 223 -15.07 24.94 22.22
N TYR A 224 -14.82 26.17 21.82
CA TYR A 224 -15.35 27.34 22.52
C TYR A 224 -16.65 27.78 21.85
N TYR A 225 -17.76 27.81 22.57
CA TYR A 225 -19.07 28.18 22.00
C TYR A 225 -19.97 28.88 23.00
N LYS A 226 -20.43 30.09 22.66
CA LYS A 226 -21.34 30.91 23.48
C LYS A 226 -20.86 31.13 24.94
N GLY A 227 -19.57 31.34 25.11
CA GLY A 227 -18.96 31.53 26.43
C GLY A 227 -18.51 30.24 27.10
N ASP A 228 -18.88 29.08 26.54
CA ASP A 228 -18.64 27.80 27.19
C ASP A 228 -17.44 27.06 26.57
N ILE A 229 -16.64 26.41 27.41
CA ILE A 229 -15.64 25.43 27.01
C ILE A 229 -16.32 24.06 26.94
N LEU A 230 -16.37 23.51 25.73
CA LEU A 230 -16.93 22.21 25.45
C LEU A 230 -15.84 21.22 25.06
N ILE A 231 -15.96 19.98 25.49
CA ILE A 231 -15.04 18.90 25.12
C ILE A 231 -15.75 17.65 24.63
N VAL A 232 -15.06 16.87 23.80
CA VAL A 232 -15.51 15.55 23.36
C VAL A 232 -14.31 14.66 22.98
N SER A 233 -14.50 13.34 22.98
CA SER A 233 -13.54 12.40 22.39
C SER A 233 -13.45 12.56 20.86
N LYS A 234 -12.22 12.60 20.31
CA LYS A 234 -11.95 12.60 18.86
C LYS A 234 -12.53 11.35 18.23
N GLU A 235 -12.33 10.18 18.84
CA GLU A 235 -12.89 8.92 18.36
C GLU A 235 -14.43 8.96 18.33
N ALA A 236 -15.06 9.43 19.40
CA ALA A 236 -16.52 9.49 19.47
C ALA A 236 -17.11 10.46 18.45
N HIS A 237 -16.51 11.64 18.30
CA HIS A 237 -16.93 12.64 17.31
C HIS A 237 -16.74 12.15 15.86
N ARG A 238 -15.68 11.39 15.58
CA ARG A 238 -15.48 10.76 14.25
C ARG A 238 -16.59 9.76 13.90
N LYS A 239 -17.10 9.03 14.90
CA LYS A 239 -18.20 8.06 14.71
C LYS A 239 -19.57 8.72 14.64
N ASN A 240 -19.75 9.82 15.36
CA ASN A 240 -20.99 10.60 15.37
C ASN A 240 -20.68 12.09 15.48
N THR A 241 -20.76 12.81 14.37
CA THR A 241 -20.51 14.26 14.32
C THR A 241 -21.56 15.10 15.05
N HIS A 242 -22.68 14.49 15.45
CA HIS A 242 -23.77 15.12 16.20
C HIS A 242 -23.78 14.72 17.68
N ILE A 243 -22.72 14.08 18.18
CA ILE A 243 -22.59 13.75 19.59
C ILE A 243 -22.67 15.02 20.46
N GLU A 244 -23.28 14.90 21.63
CA GLU A 244 -23.32 15.96 22.62
C GLU A 244 -21.92 16.20 23.19
N TRP A 245 -21.52 17.47 23.30
CA TRP A 245 -20.24 17.86 23.86
C TRP A 245 -20.42 18.16 25.34
N GLU A 246 -19.48 17.70 26.16
CA GLU A 246 -19.49 17.95 27.60
C GLU A 246 -19.08 19.40 27.87
N LYS A 247 -19.91 20.15 28.60
CA LYS A 247 -19.58 21.49 29.08
C LYS A 247 -18.69 21.42 30.32
N ILE A 248 -17.57 22.15 30.29
CA ILE A 248 -16.56 22.19 31.36
C ILE A 248 -16.58 23.51 32.13
N ALA A 249 -16.80 24.61 31.42
CA ALA A 249 -16.94 25.97 31.95
C ALA A 249 -17.95 26.71 31.09
#